data_AF-A0A1F9IKG7-F1
#
_entry.id   AF-A0A1F9IKG7-F1
#
_cell.length_a   1.000
_cell.length_b   1.000
_cell.length_c   1.000
_cell.angle_alpha   90.00
_cell.angle_beta   90.00
_cell.angle_gamma   90.00
#
_symmetry.space_group_name_H-M   'P 1'
#
loop_
_entity.id
_entity.type
_entity.pdbx_description
1 polymer ?
#
loop_
_entity_poly.entity_id
_entity_poly.type
_entity_poly.pdbx_seq_one_letter_code
_entity_poly.pdbx_strand_id
1 'polypeptide(L)'
;MTANAGEAQVIHQVISPTQADCMNIDIANVDVEGPNEDKIEDIWLYKICLASITIASLVVTWAPDNGEAVNEMKIDSDQWDIFPETTSGQTTDLVPDWVETNTGQNKIKPLHFHPFNMHSKNVQIVFNMGDGSTKVVNFVTPPDD
;
A
#
# COMPACT_ATOMS: atom_id res chain seq x y z
N MET A 1 -20.82 -60.08 -10.14
CA MET A 1 -20.82 -58.67 -9.72
C MET A 1 -19.38 -58.21 -9.69
N THR A 2 -18.97 -57.40 -10.65
CA THR A 2 -17.63 -56.80 -10.72
C THR A 2 -17.70 -55.42 -10.07
N ALA A 3 -16.97 -55.22 -8.97
CA ALA A 3 -16.83 -53.91 -8.34
C ALA A 3 -15.76 -53.13 -9.08
N ASN A 4 -16.14 -52.01 -9.73
CA ASN A 4 -15.19 -51.01 -10.21
C ASN A 4 -14.70 -50.21 -8.99
N ALA A 5 -13.46 -50.43 -8.58
CA ALA A 5 -12.77 -49.49 -7.71
C ALA A 5 -12.35 -48.29 -8.55
N GLY A 6 -13.05 -47.15 -8.40
CA GLY A 6 -12.59 -45.88 -8.94
C GLY A 6 -11.39 -45.41 -8.14
N GLU A 7 -10.25 -45.22 -8.79
CA GLU A 7 -9.09 -44.58 -8.18
C GLU A 7 -9.44 -43.10 -7.90
N ALA A 8 -9.51 -42.73 -6.62
CA ALA A 8 -9.65 -41.34 -6.23
C ALA A 8 -8.29 -40.65 -6.40
N GLN A 9 -8.16 -39.80 -7.42
CA GLN A 9 -7.00 -38.91 -7.53
C GLN A 9 -7.22 -37.69 -6.62
N VAL A 10 -6.34 -37.52 -5.64
CA VAL A 10 -6.26 -36.29 -4.83
C VAL A 10 -5.38 -35.31 -5.59
N ILE A 11 -5.99 -34.31 -6.22
CA ILE A 11 -5.27 -33.22 -6.88
C ILE A 11 -4.84 -32.23 -5.78
N HIS A 12 -3.53 -32.10 -5.56
CA HIS A 12 -2.98 -31.01 -4.77
C HIS A 12 -2.68 -29.85 -5.72
N GLN A 13 -3.48 -28.79 -5.65
CA GLN A 13 -3.21 -27.57 -6.41
C GLN A 13 -2.29 -26.67 -5.59
N VAL A 14 -1.07 -26.44 -6.07
CA VAL A 14 -0.19 -25.40 -5.52
C VAL A 14 -0.64 -24.07 -6.12
N ILE A 15 -1.26 -23.23 -5.30
CA ILE A 15 -1.59 -21.85 -5.68
C ILE A 15 -0.37 -21.01 -5.32
N SER A 16 0.28 -20.42 -6.33
CA SER A 16 1.35 -19.44 -6.09
C SER A 16 0.79 -18.23 -5.35
N PRO A 17 1.53 -17.66 -4.37
CA PRO A 17 1.09 -16.45 -3.68
C PRO A 17 0.93 -15.30 -4.67
N THR A 18 -0.07 -14.45 -4.44
CA THR A 18 -0.25 -13.20 -5.17
C THR A 18 0.82 -12.19 -4.77
N GLN A 19 0.98 -11.11 -5.54
CA GLN A 19 1.87 -10.01 -5.17
C GLN A 19 1.45 -9.36 -3.85
N ALA A 20 0.14 -9.26 -3.56
CA ALA A 20 -0.35 -8.79 -2.27
C ALA A 20 0.02 -9.72 -1.11
N ASP A 21 -0.01 -11.04 -1.31
CA ASP A 21 0.48 -12.00 -0.31
C ASP A 21 1.98 -11.84 -0.06
N CYS A 22 2.71 -11.44 -1.10
CA CYS A 22 4.15 -11.23 -1.08
C CYS A 22 4.59 -9.86 -0.53
N MET A 23 3.65 -8.98 -0.22
CA MET A 23 3.90 -7.66 0.33
C MET A 23 3.44 -7.59 1.79
N ASN A 24 4.34 -7.22 2.70
CA ASN A 24 3.99 -6.85 4.06
C ASN A 24 4.11 -5.35 4.26
N ILE A 25 3.26 -4.77 5.10
CA ILE A 25 3.23 -3.33 5.38
C ILE A 25 3.31 -3.14 6.88
N ASP A 26 4.32 -2.42 7.35
CA ASP A 26 4.44 -2.01 8.75
C ASP A 26 3.99 -0.57 8.91
N ILE A 27 3.09 -0.38 9.87
CA ILE A 27 2.44 0.88 10.24
C ILE A 27 2.62 1.16 11.73
N ALA A 28 3.48 0.41 12.44
CA ALA A 28 3.59 0.48 13.89
C ALA A 28 4.11 1.83 14.40
N ASN A 29 4.88 2.55 13.58
CA ASN A 29 5.51 3.83 13.93
C ASN A 29 5.03 4.96 13.01
N VAL A 30 3.83 4.85 12.43
CA VAL A 30 3.28 5.93 11.61
C VAL A 30 3.22 7.21 12.41
N ASP A 31 3.71 8.29 11.81
CA ASP A 31 3.76 9.62 12.41
C ASP A 31 3.23 10.69 11.46
N VAL A 32 2.92 11.86 12.02
CA VAL A 32 2.55 13.07 11.28
C VAL A 32 3.60 14.14 11.49
N GLU A 33 4.20 14.61 10.40
CA GLU A 33 5.36 15.50 10.41
C GLU A 33 5.19 16.70 9.48
N GLY A 34 6.12 17.64 9.56
CA GLY A 34 6.19 18.82 8.70
C GLY A 34 5.62 20.08 9.36
N PRO A 35 5.94 21.27 8.83
CA PRO A 35 5.58 22.54 9.45
C PRO A 35 4.07 22.81 9.48
N ASN A 36 3.28 22.08 8.68
CA ASN A 36 1.81 22.16 8.68
C ASN A 36 1.16 20.80 9.03
N GLU A 37 1.93 19.86 9.57
CA GLU A 37 1.47 18.50 9.90
C GLU A 37 0.85 17.80 8.68
N ASP A 38 1.50 18.00 7.54
CA ASP A 38 1.01 17.66 6.20
C ASP A 38 1.57 16.32 5.69
N LYS A 39 2.44 15.66 6.45
CA LYS A 39 3.11 14.43 6.01
C LYS A 39 2.76 13.27 6.90
N ILE A 40 2.29 12.17 6.31
CA ILE A 40 2.23 10.88 7.00
C ILE A 40 3.52 10.13 6.65
N GLU A 41 4.34 9.84 7.66
CA GLU A 41 5.64 9.18 7.51
C GLU A 41 5.66 7.77 8.14
N ASP A 42 6.81 7.09 7.98
CA ASP A 42 7.11 5.81 8.63
C ASP A 42 6.13 4.65 8.35
N ILE A 43 5.58 4.62 7.14
CA ILE A 43 4.95 3.43 6.53
C ILE A 43 6.03 2.64 5.79
N TRP A 44 6.21 1.36 6.11
CA TRP A 44 7.27 0.53 5.51
C TRP A 44 6.72 -0.63 4.70
N LEU A 45 7.25 -0.87 3.50
CA LEU A 45 6.84 -1.99 2.64
C LEU A 45 7.95 -3.03 2.53
N TYR A 46 7.58 -4.29 2.73
CA TYR A 46 8.52 -5.41 2.71
C TYR A 46 8.08 -6.44 1.69
N LYS A 47 8.94 -6.70 0.70
CA LYS A 47 8.80 -7.85 -0.18
C LYS A 47 9.30 -9.09 0.54
N ILE A 48 8.42 -10.06 0.76
CA ILE A 48 8.73 -11.31 1.48
C ILE A 48 8.89 -12.52 0.54
N CYS A 49 8.60 -12.36 -0.76
CA CYS A 49 8.75 -13.39 -1.77
C CYS A 49 9.92 -13.16 -2.71
N LEU A 50 10.28 -14.20 -3.47
CA LEU A 50 11.31 -14.12 -4.51
C LEU A 50 10.82 -13.37 -5.76
N ALA A 51 9.54 -13.57 -6.16
CA ALA A 51 8.94 -12.94 -7.34
C ALA A 51 8.82 -11.42 -7.19
N SER A 52 9.07 -10.66 -8.27
CA SER A 52 8.93 -9.20 -8.28
C SER A 52 7.53 -8.76 -7.87
N ILE A 53 7.46 -7.60 -7.22
CA ILE A 53 6.21 -6.96 -6.85
C ILE A 53 6.10 -5.65 -7.63
N THR A 54 4.92 -5.36 -8.15
CA THR A 54 4.58 -4.14 -8.86
C THR A 54 3.37 -3.51 -8.16
N ILE A 55 3.50 -2.24 -7.76
CA ILE A 55 2.36 -1.43 -7.34
C ILE A 55 2.03 -0.53 -8.52
N ALA A 56 0.82 -0.67 -9.05
CA ALA A 56 0.36 0.09 -10.21
C ALA A 56 -0.38 1.36 -9.78
N SER A 57 -1.18 1.27 -8.72
CA SER A 57 -1.91 2.41 -8.20
C SER A 57 -2.25 2.23 -6.74
N LEU A 58 -2.76 3.30 -6.14
CA LEU A 58 -3.18 3.33 -4.75
C LEU A 58 -4.45 4.14 -4.57
N VAL A 59 -5.20 3.82 -3.53
CA VAL A 59 -6.35 4.60 -3.07
C VAL A 59 -6.12 4.92 -1.61
N VAL A 60 -6.00 6.21 -1.30
CA VAL A 60 -5.90 6.68 0.09
C VAL A 60 -7.25 7.26 0.49
N THR A 61 -7.79 6.78 1.60
CA THR A 61 -9.02 7.30 2.21
C THR A 61 -8.68 7.76 3.62
N TRP A 62 -9.25 8.88 4.03
CA TRP A 62 -9.13 9.37 5.40
C TRP A 62 -10.46 9.92 5.92
N ALA A 63 -10.61 9.88 7.25
CA ALA A 63 -11.74 10.45 7.97
C ALA A 63 -11.32 10.99 9.34
N PRO A 64 -11.82 12.16 9.79
CA PRO A 64 -12.69 13.07 9.05
C PRO A 64 -11.98 13.70 7.84
N ASP A 65 -12.72 13.91 6.76
CA ASP A 65 -12.25 14.63 5.58
C ASP A 65 -12.65 16.11 5.73
N ASN A 66 -11.65 16.99 5.82
CA ASN A 66 -11.85 18.43 5.94
C ASN A 66 -11.44 19.17 4.65
N GLY A 67 -11.35 18.46 3.52
CA GLY A 67 -10.92 19.03 2.24
C GLY A 67 -9.41 18.92 1.99
N GLU A 68 -8.74 17.99 2.66
CA GLU A 68 -7.37 17.61 2.32
C GLU A 68 -7.32 16.94 0.93
N ALA A 69 -6.14 16.86 0.36
CA ALA A 69 -5.84 16.16 -0.88
C ALA A 69 -4.40 15.65 -0.84
N VAL A 70 -4.16 14.47 -1.40
CA VAL A 70 -2.80 13.97 -1.65
C VAL A 70 -2.26 14.67 -2.88
N ASN A 71 -1.07 15.27 -2.77
CA ASN A 71 -0.43 15.98 -3.90
C ASN A 71 0.95 15.41 -4.26
N GLU A 72 1.64 14.78 -3.32
CA GLU A 72 2.96 14.17 -3.54
C GLU A 72 3.10 12.86 -2.76
N MET A 73 3.80 11.90 -3.35
CA MET A 73 4.18 10.67 -2.66
C MET A 73 5.57 10.21 -3.07
N LYS A 74 6.21 9.43 -2.20
CA LYS A 74 7.58 8.98 -2.39
C LYS A 74 7.75 7.51 -2.03
N ILE A 75 7.79 6.64 -3.02
CA ILE A 75 8.07 5.22 -2.80
C ILE A 75 9.55 4.93 -3.14
N ASP A 76 10.37 4.68 -2.11
CA ASP A 76 11.78 4.25 -2.23
C ASP A 76 12.66 5.07 -3.19
N SER A 77 12.32 6.36 -3.38
CA SER A 77 13.02 7.27 -4.29
C SER A 77 13.52 8.50 -3.54
N ASP A 78 14.59 9.12 -4.02
CA ASP A 78 14.99 10.47 -3.57
C ASP A 78 14.21 11.59 -4.26
N GLN A 79 13.50 11.26 -5.34
CA GLN A 79 12.59 12.15 -6.06
C GLN A 79 11.15 11.91 -5.61
N TRP A 80 10.34 12.97 -5.63
CA TRP A 80 8.90 12.87 -5.41
C TRP A 80 8.21 12.45 -6.70
N ASP A 81 7.28 11.50 -6.57
CA ASP A 81 6.26 11.31 -7.60
C ASP A 81 5.16 12.34 -7.31
N ILE A 82 5.03 13.30 -8.22
CA ILE A 82 4.04 14.38 -8.13
C ILE A 82 2.79 13.91 -8.85
N PHE A 83 1.67 13.90 -8.12
CA PHE A 83 0.37 13.48 -8.65
C PHE A 83 -0.56 14.70 -8.77
N PRO A 84 -1.61 14.64 -9.60
CA PRO A 84 -2.72 15.57 -9.48
C PRO A 84 -3.26 15.52 -8.04
N GLU A 85 -3.72 16.66 -7.50
CA GLU A 85 -4.39 16.70 -6.21
C GLU A 85 -5.53 15.66 -6.18
N THR A 86 -5.37 14.67 -5.33
CA THR A 86 -6.24 13.49 -5.24
C THR A 86 -7.03 13.57 -3.94
N THR A 87 -8.36 13.64 -4.03
CA THR A 87 -9.22 13.69 -2.84
C THR A 87 -9.35 12.32 -2.18
N SER A 88 -9.87 12.27 -0.95
CA SER A 88 -10.12 11.02 -0.22
C SER A 88 -10.88 10.00 -1.09
N GLY A 89 -10.32 8.80 -1.21
CA GLY A 89 -10.92 7.68 -1.95
C GLY A 89 -10.75 7.69 -3.46
N GLN A 90 -10.03 8.66 -4.02
CA GLN A 90 -9.67 8.62 -5.43
C GLN A 90 -8.43 7.75 -5.67
N THR A 91 -8.39 7.12 -6.85
CA THR A 91 -7.24 6.34 -7.29
C THR A 91 -6.15 7.24 -7.82
N THR A 92 -4.93 7.04 -7.31
CA THR A 92 -3.69 7.63 -7.82
C THR A 92 -2.90 6.55 -8.55
N ASP A 93 -2.77 6.68 -9.87
CA ASP A 93 -1.92 5.80 -10.67
C ASP A 93 -0.45 6.19 -10.50
N LEU A 94 0.43 5.23 -10.26
CA LEU A 94 1.88 5.43 -10.22
C LEU A 94 2.40 5.47 -11.66
N VAL A 95 3.09 6.55 -12.03
CA VAL A 95 3.61 6.72 -13.40
C VAL A 95 5.10 7.11 -13.34
N PRO A 96 6.02 6.14 -13.51
CA PRO A 96 5.79 4.71 -13.81
C PRO A 96 5.33 3.90 -12.58
N ASP A 97 4.79 2.70 -12.82
CA ASP A 97 4.54 1.72 -11.76
C ASP A 97 5.78 1.54 -10.88
N TRP A 98 5.59 1.42 -9.57
CA TRP A 98 6.68 1.08 -8.67
C TRP A 98 6.95 -0.42 -8.72
N VAL A 99 8.20 -0.82 -8.98
CA VAL A 99 8.59 -2.23 -9.12
C VAL A 99 9.72 -2.57 -8.15
N GLU A 100 9.46 -3.54 -7.29
CA GLU A 100 10.44 -4.12 -6.40
C GLU A 100 10.89 -5.50 -6.89
N THR A 101 12.19 -5.62 -7.17
CA THR A 101 12.78 -6.86 -7.72
C THR A 101 13.70 -7.55 -6.71
N ASN A 102 14.33 -6.81 -5.80
CA ASN A 102 15.26 -7.34 -4.82
C ASN A 102 14.52 -7.85 -3.58
N THR A 103 15.14 -8.80 -2.87
CA THR A 103 14.68 -9.24 -1.55
C THR A 103 15.42 -8.45 -0.48
N GLY A 104 14.70 -7.66 0.32
CA GLY A 104 15.29 -6.71 1.28
C GLY A 104 14.21 -5.84 1.95
N GLN A 105 14.56 -5.12 3.03
CA GLN A 105 13.70 -4.12 3.63
C GLN A 105 13.76 -2.83 2.80
N ASN A 106 12.67 -2.43 2.15
CA ASN A 106 12.64 -1.18 1.40
C ASN A 106 11.79 -0.18 2.17
N LYS A 107 12.40 0.92 2.62
CA LYS A 107 11.67 1.98 3.33
C LYS A 107 10.79 2.70 2.30
N ILE A 108 9.48 2.65 2.47
CA ILE A 108 8.63 3.64 1.81
C ILE A 108 8.76 4.94 2.60
N LYS A 109 9.03 6.00 1.86
CA LYS A 109 9.18 7.36 2.36
C LYS A 109 7.79 8.06 2.21
N PRO A 110 7.58 9.25 2.77
CA PRO A 110 6.28 9.77 3.20
C PRO A 110 5.17 9.92 2.14
N LEU A 111 3.92 9.97 2.59
CA LEU A 111 2.76 10.52 1.90
C LEU A 111 2.60 12.00 2.26
N HIS A 112 2.44 12.89 1.29
CA HIS A 112 2.24 14.32 1.52
C HIS A 112 0.82 14.75 1.17
N PHE A 113 0.25 15.61 2.00
CA PHE A 113 -1.12 16.11 1.92
C PHE A 113 -1.12 17.64 1.86
N HIS A 114 -2.18 18.22 1.28
CA HIS A 114 -2.44 19.65 1.27
C HIS A 114 -3.96 19.87 1.40
N PRO A 115 -4.48 20.87 2.15
CA PRO A 115 -3.77 22.00 2.75
C PRO A 115 -3.42 21.93 4.25
N PHE A 116 -3.93 21.00 5.09
CA PHE A 116 -3.62 20.99 6.54
C PHE A 116 -3.74 19.62 7.25
N ASN A 117 -2.98 19.47 8.34
CA ASN A 117 -3.07 18.56 9.50
C ASN A 117 -3.70 17.17 9.27
N MET A 118 -2.82 16.17 9.28
CA MET A 118 -3.16 14.76 9.20
C MET A 118 -3.23 14.05 10.55
N HIS A 119 -3.18 14.73 11.69
CA HIS A 119 -3.41 14.14 13.02
C HIS A 119 -4.85 13.67 13.21
N SER A 120 -5.01 12.66 14.08
CA SER A 120 -6.32 12.11 14.47
C SER A 120 -7.22 11.65 13.30
N LYS A 121 -6.61 11.23 12.19
CA LYS A 121 -7.30 10.71 11.00
C LYS A 121 -7.33 9.19 11.05
N ASN A 122 -8.50 8.61 10.77
CA ASN A 122 -8.59 7.21 10.38
C ASN A 122 -8.19 7.13 8.91
N VAL A 123 -7.09 6.47 8.61
CA VAL A 123 -6.54 6.36 7.25
C VAL A 123 -6.61 4.92 6.78
N GLN A 124 -7.05 4.71 5.55
CA GLN A 124 -6.94 3.45 4.83
C GLN A 124 -6.20 3.67 3.52
N ILE A 125 -5.23 2.80 3.26
CA ILE A 125 -4.51 2.75 1.98
C ILE A 125 -4.77 1.40 1.33
N VAL A 126 -5.25 1.43 0.09
CA VAL A 126 -5.40 0.27 -0.77
C VAL A 126 -4.31 0.34 -1.83
N PHE A 127 -3.42 -0.65 -1.86
CA PHE A 127 -2.40 -0.82 -2.88
C PHE A 127 -2.92 -1.79 -3.94
N ASN A 128 -2.99 -1.35 -5.18
CA ASN A 128 -3.39 -2.16 -6.34
C ASN A 128 -2.13 -2.71 -7.01
N MET A 129 -2.00 -4.03 -7.03
CA MET A 129 -0.81 -4.71 -7.51
C MET A 129 -0.89 -4.97 -9.01
N GLY A 130 0.25 -5.15 -9.67
CA GLY A 130 0.32 -5.41 -11.11
C GLY A 130 -0.30 -6.75 -11.55
N ASP A 131 -0.50 -7.71 -10.63
CA ASP A 131 -1.21 -8.96 -10.87
C ASP A 131 -2.73 -8.89 -10.61
N GLY A 132 -3.25 -7.70 -10.29
CA GLY A 132 -4.66 -7.46 -9.98
C GLY A 132 -5.06 -7.81 -8.54
N SER A 133 -4.14 -8.31 -7.71
CA SER A 133 -4.37 -8.44 -6.27
C SER A 133 -4.33 -7.07 -5.57
N THR A 134 -4.85 -7.00 -4.33
CA THR A 134 -4.83 -5.76 -3.53
C THR A 134 -4.32 -6.00 -2.12
N LYS A 135 -3.61 -5.02 -1.57
CA LYS A 135 -3.21 -4.98 -0.16
C LYS A 135 -3.88 -3.79 0.52
N VAL A 136 -4.48 -4.01 1.68
CA VAL A 136 -5.17 -2.95 2.43
C VAL A 136 -4.51 -2.78 3.78
N VAL A 137 -4.27 -1.53 4.19
CA VAL A 137 -3.87 -1.18 5.57
C VAL A 137 -4.80 -0.13 6.12
N ASN A 138 -4.99 -0.18 7.44
CA ASN A 138 -5.79 0.79 8.17
C ASN A 138 -5.01 1.19 9.42
N PHE A 139 -4.95 2.49 9.68
CA PHE A 139 -4.32 3.03 10.88
C PHE A 139 -5.01 4.32 11.31
N VAL A 140 -4.70 4.76 12.53
CA VAL A 140 -5.07 6.08 13.03
C VAL A 140 -3.78 6.86 13.18
N THR A 141 -3.71 8.04 12.58
CA THR A 141 -2.58 8.94 12.79
C THR A 141 -2.55 9.44 14.23
N PRO A 142 -1.37 9.77 14.78
CA PRO A 142 -1.26 10.23 16.16
C PRO A 142 -2.14 11.46 16.44
N PRO A 143 -2.56 11.67 17.69
CA PRO A 143 -3.20 12.91 18.09
C PRO A 143 -2.25 14.10 17.92
N ASP A 144 -2.82 15.30 17.85
CA ASP A 144 -2.08 16.56 17.94
C ASP A 144 -1.64 16.76 19.41
N ASP A 145 -0.40 17.20 19.64
CA ASP A 145 0.23 17.30 20.97
C ASP A 145 -0.24 18.53 21.79
#